data_AF-A0A1V9XJN7-F1
#
_entry.id   AF-A0A1V9XJN7-F1
#
_cell.length_a   1.000
_cell.length_b   1.000
_cell.length_c   1.000
_cell.angle_alpha   90.00
_cell.angle_beta   90.00
_cell.angle_gamma   90.00
#
_symmetry.space_group_name_H-M   'P 1'
#
loop_
_entity.id
_entity.type
_entity.pdbx_description
1 polymer ?
#
loop_
_entity_poly.entity_id
_entity_poly.type
_entity_poly.pdbx_seq_one_letter_code
_entity_poly.pdbx_strand_id
1 'polypeptide(L)'
;MHCFRNIARPAVALTRSAHHYVAPVKQPTYDALPKPSGNFKELYSQKQATHNIILAVGTIFGLGSIAAVYAMGLIDLVEPPKYGKNK
;
A
#
# COMPACT_ATOMS: atom_id res chain seq x y z
N MET A 1 3.58 54.28 -42.76
CA MET A 1 4.40 53.44 -43.67
C MET A 1 5.47 52.72 -42.84
N HIS A 2 5.66 51.44 -43.13
CA HIS A 2 6.44 50.47 -42.36
C HIS A 2 7.98 50.58 -42.50
N CYS A 3 8.67 50.07 -41.47
CA CYS A 3 9.97 49.36 -41.49
C CYS A 3 11.25 50.20 -41.77
N PHE A 4 12.41 50.02 -41.12
CA PHE A 4 13.08 48.79 -40.68
C PHE A 4 14.02 49.02 -39.46
N ARG A 5 14.02 48.00 -38.58
CA ARG A 5 15.14 47.40 -37.81
C ARG A 5 16.47 48.17 -37.71
N ASN A 6 16.91 48.37 -36.46
CA ASN A 6 18.28 48.02 -36.10
C ASN A 6 18.27 47.09 -34.88
N ILE A 7 18.22 45.79 -35.17
CA ILE A 7 18.46 44.71 -34.22
C ILE A 7 19.97 44.74 -33.95
N ALA A 8 20.37 45.44 -32.90
CA ALA A 8 21.73 45.36 -32.39
C ALA A 8 21.96 43.98 -31.75
N ARG A 9 22.30 43.05 -32.64
CA ARG A 9 23.22 41.90 -32.61
C ARG A 9 23.34 41.00 -31.35
N PRO A 10 23.56 39.69 -31.59
CA PRO A 10 23.25 38.61 -30.66
C PRO A 10 24.37 38.30 -29.68
N ALA A 11 23.97 37.58 -28.62
CA ALA A 11 24.72 36.52 -27.97
C ALA A 11 26.12 36.88 -27.45
N VAL A 12 26.17 37.63 -26.35
CA VAL A 12 27.01 37.14 -25.26
C VAL A 12 26.13 36.18 -24.46
N ALA A 13 26.07 34.94 -24.93
CA ALA A 13 25.59 33.86 -24.11
C ALA A 13 26.45 33.88 -22.83
N LEU A 14 25.88 34.36 -21.74
CA LEU A 14 26.40 34.06 -20.42
C LEU A 14 26.13 32.58 -20.20
N THR A 15 26.96 31.74 -20.80
CA THR A 15 27.07 30.33 -20.47
C THR A 15 27.73 30.26 -19.10
N ARG A 16 27.00 30.67 -18.06
CA ARG A 16 27.26 30.17 -16.72
C ARG A 16 26.73 28.74 -16.72
N SER A 17 27.58 27.79 -17.11
CA SER A 17 27.44 26.44 -16.60
C SER A 17 27.64 26.55 -15.08
N ALA A 18 26.54 26.78 -14.38
CA ALA A 18 26.47 26.59 -12.95
C ALA A 18 26.48 25.06 -12.71
N HIS A 19 27.60 24.42 -13.01
CA HIS A 19 27.91 23.12 -12.43
C HIS A 19 28.29 23.40 -10.98
N HIS A 20 27.26 23.66 -10.17
CA HIS A 20 27.40 23.50 -8.74
C HIS A 20 27.74 22.02 -8.54
N TYR A 21 28.93 21.76 -8.02
CA TYR A 21 29.19 20.50 -7.35
C TYR A 21 28.05 20.30 -6.34
N VAL A 22 27.10 19.44 -6.68
CA VAL A 22 26.08 18.99 -5.75
C VAL A 22 26.85 18.08 -4.81
N ALA A 23 27.27 18.62 -3.66
CA ALA A 23 27.76 17.78 -2.58
C ALA A 23 26.76 16.64 -2.41
N PRO A 24 27.18 15.37 -2.30
CA PRO A 24 26.26 14.26 -2.18
C PRO A 24 25.37 14.53 -0.98
N VAL A 25 24.13 14.95 -1.25
CA VAL A 25 23.13 15.18 -0.22
C VAL A 25 22.89 13.81 0.37
N LYS A 26 23.40 13.59 1.59
CA LYS A 26 23.21 12.36 2.32
C LYS A 26 21.71 12.23 2.51
N GLN A 27 21.08 11.35 1.74
CA GLN A 27 19.65 11.12 1.86
C GLN A 27 19.39 10.75 3.33
N PRO A 28 18.44 11.43 4.00
CA PRO A 28 18.13 11.10 5.37
C PRO A 28 17.76 9.63 5.42
N THR A 29 18.61 8.84 6.08
CA THR A 29 18.29 7.45 6.41
C THR A 29 17.04 7.48 7.28
N TYR A 30 16.20 6.45 7.19
CA TYR A 30 14.93 6.36 7.93
C TYR A 30 15.06 6.64 9.44
N ASP A 31 16.25 6.42 10.02
CA ASP A 31 16.58 6.74 11.41
C ASP A 31 16.65 8.24 11.73
N ALA A 32 16.87 9.10 10.74
CA ALA A 32 16.91 10.55 10.88
C ALA A 32 15.51 11.20 10.85
N LEU A 33 14.46 10.42 10.55
CA LEU A 33 13.09 10.88 10.65
C LEU A 33 12.71 10.96 12.14
N PRO A 34 11.91 11.98 12.55
CA PRO A 34 11.39 12.03 13.90
C PRO A 34 10.58 10.76 14.15
N LYS A 35 11.12 9.86 14.98
CA LYS A 35 10.40 8.68 15.43
C LYS A 35 9.26 9.17 16.32
N PRO A 36 8.02 8.68 16.14
CA PRO A 36 6.92 9.08 17.00
C PRO A 36 7.29 8.81 18.45
N SER A 37 7.51 9.88 19.21
CA SER A 37 7.82 9.83 20.63
C SER A 37 6.52 9.84 21.42
N GLY A 38 6.34 8.86 22.30
CA GLY A 38 5.15 8.75 23.16
C GLY A 38 4.57 7.33 23.20
N ASN A 39 3.41 7.22 23.83
CA ASN A 39 2.77 5.94 24.17
C ASN A 39 2.05 5.25 23.00
N PHE A 40 2.50 5.53 21.76
CA PHE A 40 1.93 5.00 20.52
C PHE A 40 1.84 3.48 20.54
N LYS A 41 2.82 2.81 21.15
CA LYS A 41 2.84 1.35 21.27
C LYS A 41 1.67 0.82 22.11
N GLU A 42 1.32 1.48 23.21
CA GLU A 42 0.20 1.08 24.07
C GLU A 42 -1.16 1.38 23.44
N LEU A 43 -1.30 2.55 22.81
CA LEU A 43 -2.55 2.89 22.11
C LEU A 43 -2.79 1.96 20.91
N TYR A 44 -1.72 1.62 20.17
CA TYR A 44 -1.79 0.69 19.06
C TYR A 44 -2.12 -0.72 19.53
N SER A 45 -1.51 -1.21 20.63
CA SER A 45 -1.79 -2.55 21.14
C SER A 45 -3.25 -2.70 21.62
N GLN A 46 -3.82 -1.68 22.25
CA GLN A 46 -5.24 -1.67 22.62
C GLN A 46 -6.15 -1.73 21.39
N LYS A 47 -5.89 -0.91 20.37
CA LYS A 47 -6.67 -0.94 19.12
C LYS A 47 -6.52 -2.29 18.40
N GLN A 48 -5.31 -2.85 18.37
CA GLN A 48 -5.05 -4.15 17.78
C GLN A 48 -5.80 -5.28 18.50
N ALA A 49 -5.92 -5.23 19.83
CA ALA A 49 -6.73 -6.20 20.58
C ALA A 49 -8.21 -6.15 20.16
N THR A 50 -8.78 -4.95 20.00
CA THR A 50 -10.18 -4.81 19.55
C THR A 50 -10.39 -5.33 18.13
N HIS A 51 -9.45 -5.06 17.22
CA HIS A 51 -9.52 -5.58 15.86
C HIS A 51 -9.37 -7.10 15.80
N ASN A 52 -8.49 -7.68 16.62
CA ASN A 52 -8.33 -9.13 16.72
C ASN A 52 -9.62 -9.80 17.23
N ILE A 53 -10.31 -9.20 18.21
CA ILE A 53 -11.61 -9.71 18.69
C ILE A 53 -12.65 -9.67 17.59
N ILE A 54 -12.78 -8.54 16.88
CA ILE A 54 -13.75 -8.41 15.78
C ILE A 54 -13.46 -9.44 14.69
N LEU A 55 -12.18 -9.64 14.36
CA LEU A 55 -11.76 -10.62 13.37
C LEU A 55 -12.07 -12.05 13.81
N ALA A 56 -11.85 -12.38 15.09
CA ALA A 56 -12.20 -13.68 15.66
C ALA A 56 -13.72 -13.92 15.64
N VAL A 57 -14.54 -12.94 16.03
CA VAL A 57 -16.00 -13.06 15.98
C VAL A 57 -16.49 -13.23 14.55
N GLY A 58 -15.99 -12.42 13.61
CA GLY A 58 -16.38 -12.49 12.20
C GLY A 58 -16.00 -13.83 11.56
N THR A 59 -14.81 -14.35 11.87
CA THR A 59 -14.36 -15.66 11.35
C THR A 59 -15.18 -16.81 11.92
N ILE A 60 -15.46 -16.82 13.23
CA ILE A 60 -16.31 -17.85 13.86
C ILE A 60 -17.73 -17.80 13.28
N PHE A 61 -18.32 -16.60 13.16
CA PHE A 61 -19.66 -16.45 12.59
C PHE A 61 -19.71 -16.92 11.13
N GLY A 62 -18.72 -16.55 10.32
CA GLY A 62 -18.65 -16.97 8.91
C GLY A 62 -18.54 -18.49 8.76
N LEU A 63 -17.58 -19.11 9.46
CA LEU A 63 -17.39 -20.56 9.43
C LEU A 63 -18.59 -21.32 9.99
N GLY A 64 -19.16 -20.85 11.11
CA GLY A 64 -20.36 -21.42 11.70
C GLY A 64 -21.57 -21.35 10.77
N SER A 65 -21.74 -20.24 10.06
CA SER A 65 -22.81 -20.09 9.06
C SER A 65 -22.64 -21.08 7.91
N ILE A 66 -21.43 -21.22 7.37
CA ILE A 66 -21.14 -22.19 6.30
C ILE A 66 -21.41 -23.62 6.77
N ALA A 67 -20.94 -23.98 7.97
CA ALA A 67 -21.14 -25.30 8.55
C ALA A 67 -22.64 -25.60 8.79
N ALA A 68 -23.41 -24.61 9.26
CA ALA A 68 -24.85 -24.76 9.46
C ALA A 68 -25.58 -24.98 8.13
N VAL A 69 -25.25 -24.21 7.09
CA VAL A 69 -25.84 -24.35 5.74
C VAL A 69 -25.49 -25.73 5.14
N TYR A 70 -24.26 -26.22 5.36
CA TYR A 70 -23.86 -27.57 4.97
C TYR A 70 -24.65 -28.66 5.71
N ALA A 71 -24.79 -28.54 7.04
CA ALA A 71 -25.55 -29.49 7.85
C ALA A 71 -27.05 -29.52 7.51
N MET A 72 -27.60 -28.40 7.05
CA MET A 72 -28.98 -28.30 6.56
C MET A 72 -29.17 -28.89 5.15
N GLY A 73 -28.09 -29.34 4.48
CA GLY A 73 -28.16 -29.92 3.13
C GLY A 73 -28.49 -28.91 2.02
N LEU A 74 -28.34 -27.61 2.30
CA LEU A 74 -28.59 -26.52 1.33
C LEU A 74 -27.45 -26.38 0.31
N ILE A 75 -26.25 -26.83 0.66
CA ILE A 75 -25.07 -26.86 -0.21
C ILE A 75 -24.47 -28.25 -0.12
N ASP A 76 -24.45 -28.95 -1.25
CA ASP A 76 -23.67 -30.17 -1.39
C ASP A 76 -22.26 -29.78 -1.81
N LEU A 77 -21.29 -29.89 -0.89
CA LEU A 77 -19.88 -29.92 -1.29
C LEU A 77 -19.64 -31.29 -1.94
N VAL A 78 -20.10 -31.42 -3.18
CA VAL A 78 -20.16 -32.64 -3.97
C VAL A 78 -18.87 -33.45 -3.78
N GLU A 79 -18.97 -34.59 -3.09
CA GLU A 79 -17.97 -35.64 -3.23
C GLU A 79 -17.97 -36.05 -4.71
N PRO A 80 -16.82 -36.04 -5.41
CA PRO A 80 -16.77 -36.52 -6.79
C PRO A 80 -17.32 -37.95 -6.82
N PRO A 81 -18.08 -38.34 -7.86
CA PRO A 81 -18.73 -39.64 -7.90
C PRO A 81 -17.70 -40.75 -7.65
N LYS A 82 -17.92 -41.55 -6.60
CA LYS A 82 -17.08 -42.72 -6.33
C LYS A 82 -17.25 -43.67 -7.51
N TYR A 83 -16.21 -43.81 -8.33
CA TYR A 83 -16.18 -44.74 -9.45
C TYR A 83 -16.11 -46.16 -8.90
N GLY A 84 -17.26 -46.71 -8.51
CA GLY A 84 -17.41 -48.10 -8.10
C GLY A 84 -17.29 -49.01 -9.32
N LYS A 85 -16.25 -49.84 -9.37
CA LYS A 85 -16.25 -51.02 -10.24
C LYS A 85 -17.24 -52.01 -9.64
N ASN A 86 -18.42 -52.12 -10.24
CA ASN A 86 -19.34 -53.22 -9.99
C ASN A 86 -18.59 -54.54 -10.27
N LYS A 87 -18.48 -55.40 -9.26
CA LYS A 87 -18.16 -56.82 -9.40
C LYS A 87 -19.41 -57.63 -9.08
#